data_AF-A0A364XYT7-F1
#
_entry.id   AF-A0A364XYT7-F1
#
_cell.length_a   1.000
_cell.length_b   1.000
_cell.length_c   1.000
_cell.angle_alpha   90.00
_cell.angle_beta   90.00
_cell.angle_gamma   90.00
#
_symmetry.space_group_name_H-M   'P 1'
#
loop_
_entity.id
_entity.type
_entity.pdbx_description
1 polymer ?
#
loop_
_entity_poly.entity_id
_entity_poly.type
_entity_poly.pdbx_seq_one_letter_code
_entity_poly.pdbx_strand_id
1 'polypeptide(L)'
;MHINPVYEKGVKGKYQIVISEKKWKTLKQGLKLITKKTSAHTFIERIAKLKELYRGWINYFRMANMQTKLKELDGWLRNRLRYCIWEDWKKPERRRKNLIRLGIRAGQAYAWSRTRMGGWAVAQSPILGTTITVERLAKRGYESLLSYYEKVSPQLNEPSRVLGMV
;
A
#
# COMPACT_ATOMS: atom_id res chain seq x y z
N MET A 1 17.23 -12.48 -9.27
CA MET A 1 15.96 -13.21 -9.44
C MET A 1 16.32 -14.69 -9.40
N HIS A 2 15.42 -15.55 -8.94
CA HIS A 2 15.65 -17.00 -8.96
C HIS A 2 14.41 -17.69 -9.51
N ILE A 3 14.60 -18.83 -10.16
CA ILE A 3 13.54 -19.59 -10.79
C ILE A 3 13.06 -20.64 -9.78
N ASN A 4 11.78 -20.59 -9.40
CA ASN A 4 11.17 -21.56 -8.50
C ASN A 4 10.09 -22.37 -9.24
N PRO A 5 9.93 -23.67 -8.95
CA PRO A 5 8.79 -24.42 -9.46
C PRO A 5 7.47 -23.85 -8.92
N VAL A 6 6.44 -23.84 -9.76
CA VAL A 6 5.08 -23.48 -9.38
C VAL A 6 4.44 -24.70 -8.72
N TYR A 7 4.12 -24.60 -7.43
CA TYR A 7 3.45 -25.67 -6.69
C TYR A 7 1.92 -25.53 -6.85
N GLU A 8 1.39 -26.00 -7.97
CA GLU A 8 -0.05 -26.18 -8.21
C GLU A 8 -0.37 -27.68 -8.28
N LYS A 9 -1.38 -28.12 -7.53
CA LYS A 9 -1.78 -29.54 -7.46
C LYS A 9 -2.22 -30.01 -8.85
N GLY A 10 -1.42 -30.86 -9.50
CA GLY A 10 -1.68 -31.37 -10.85
C GLY A 10 -0.84 -30.74 -11.97
N VAL A 11 -0.01 -29.73 -11.68
CA VAL A 11 0.81 -29.04 -12.68
C VAL A 11 2.29 -29.37 -12.46
N LYS A 12 2.88 -30.19 -13.34
CA LYS A 12 4.33 -30.48 -13.36
C LYS A 12 5.02 -29.60 -14.41
N GLY A 13 6.23 -29.10 -14.11
CA GLY A 13 7.10 -28.44 -15.09
C GLY A 13 6.91 -26.93 -15.33
N LYS A 14 5.98 -26.25 -14.62
CA LYS A 14 5.89 -24.78 -14.67
C LYS A 14 6.87 -24.16 -13.68
N TYR A 15 7.65 -23.19 -14.15
CA TYR A 15 8.57 -22.41 -13.34
C TYR A 15 8.16 -20.94 -13.35
N GLN A 16 8.34 -20.26 -12.22
CA GLN A 16 8.08 -18.83 -12.07
C GLN A 16 9.34 -18.09 -11.65
N ILE A 17 9.53 -16.91 -12.23
CA ILE A 17 10.59 -15.99 -11.84
C ILE A 17 10.16 -15.34 -10.52
N VAL A 18 10.92 -15.59 -9.46
CA VAL A 18 10.67 -15.02 -8.13
C VAL A 18 11.79 -14.04 -7.76
N ILE A 19 11.40 -12.99 -7.05
CA ILE A 19 12.32 -11.97 -6.55
C ILE A 19 13.04 -12.52 -5.32
N SER A 20 14.36 -12.30 -5.26
CA SER A 20 15.15 -12.70 -4.10
C SER A 20 14.72 -11.93 -2.86
N GLU A 21 14.78 -12.60 -1.70
CA GLU A 21 14.35 -12.02 -0.44
C GLU A 21 15.13 -10.73 -0.11
N LYS A 22 16.42 -10.68 -0.45
CA LYS A 22 17.28 -9.49 -0.26
C LYS A 22 16.72 -8.27 -0.98
N LYS A 23 16.36 -8.39 -2.26
CA LYS A 23 15.82 -7.27 -3.06
C LYS A 23 14.44 -6.84 -2.57
N TRP A 24 13.62 -7.79 -2.11
CA TRP A 24 12.33 -7.50 -1.48
C TRP A 24 12.49 -6.71 -0.17
N LYS A 25 13.43 -7.12 0.70
CA LYS A 25 13.76 -6.40 1.93
C LYS A 25 14.21 -4.97 1.65
N THR A 26 15.05 -4.76 0.63
CA THR A 26 15.49 -3.42 0.21
C THR A 26 14.32 -2.54 -0.22
N LEU A 27 13.38 -3.05 -1.03
CA LEU A 27 12.17 -2.31 -1.40
C LEU A 27 11.37 -1.89 -0.17
N LYS A 28 11.08 -2.86 0.73
CA LYS A 28 10.28 -2.61 1.94
C LYS A 28 10.96 -1.60 2.87
N GLN A 29 12.29 -1.60 2.95
CA GLN A 29 13.07 -0.60 3.68
C GLN A 29 12.95 0.79 3.06
N GLY A 30 13.10 0.92 1.73
CA GLY A 30 12.90 2.19 1.02
C GLY A 30 11.51 2.78 1.26
N LEU A 31 10.46 1.97 1.10
CA LEU A 31 9.09 2.36 1.43
C LEU A 31 8.93 2.77 2.90
N LYS A 32 9.62 2.07 3.82
CA LYS A 32 9.61 2.37 5.27
C LYS A 32 10.23 3.73 5.59
N LEU A 33 11.30 4.10 4.90
CA LEU A 33 11.97 5.38 5.10
C LEU A 33 11.10 6.54 4.60
N ILE A 34 10.51 6.40 3.41
CA ILE A 34 9.60 7.41 2.84
C ILE A 34 8.35 7.57 3.70
N THR A 35 7.79 6.48 4.24
CA THR A 35 6.62 6.51 5.13
C THR A 35 6.98 6.61 6.62
N LYS A 36 8.12 7.21 6.95
CA LYS A 36 8.48 7.53 8.34
C LYS A 36 7.66 8.73 8.81
N LYS A 37 6.97 8.56 9.94
CA LYS A 37 6.11 9.61 10.52
C LYS A 37 6.86 10.88 10.94
N THR A 38 8.15 10.77 11.24
CA THR A 38 8.99 11.92 11.64
C THR A 38 9.60 12.65 10.43
N SER A 39 9.33 12.19 9.22
CA SER A 39 9.83 12.85 8.02
C SER A 39 9.04 14.13 7.77
N ALA A 40 9.75 15.23 7.50
CA ALA A 40 9.20 16.56 7.22
C ALA A 40 8.45 16.67 5.87
N HIS A 41 8.28 15.57 5.14
CA HIS A 41 7.58 15.58 3.85
C HIS A 41 6.08 15.79 4.01
N THR A 42 5.55 16.67 3.15
CA THR A 42 4.11 16.79 2.96
C THR A 42 3.53 15.48 2.41
N PHE A 43 2.21 15.30 2.55
CA PHE A 43 1.56 14.07 2.08
C PHE A 43 1.73 13.87 0.56
N ILE A 44 1.69 14.97 -0.21
CA ILE A 44 1.85 14.95 -1.68
C ILE A 44 3.27 14.56 -2.06
N GLU A 45 4.29 15.18 -1.46
CA GLU A 45 5.69 14.80 -1.66
C GLU A 45 5.95 13.33 -1.31
N ARG A 46 5.33 12.85 -0.22
CA ARG A 46 5.45 11.46 0.20
C ARG A 46 4.90 10.51 -0.86
N ILE A 47 3.75 10.81 -1.43
CA ILE A 47 3.18 10.04 -2.54
C ILE A 47 4.08 10.09 -3.78
N ALA A 48 4.60 11.26 -4.13
CA ALA A 48 5.49 11.42 -5.28
C ALA A 48 6.76 10.56 -5.14
N LYS A 49 7.42 10.61 -3.98
CA LYS A 49 8.60 9.78 -3.68
C LYS A 49 8.28 8.29 -3.69
N LEU A 50 7.10 7.90 -3.16
CA LEU A 50 6.66 6.51 -3.23
C LEU A 50 6.52 6.05 -4.68
N LYS A 51 5.85 6.85 -5.52
CA LYS A 51 5.67 6.58 -6.95
C LYS A 51 7.00 6.38 -7.65
N GLU A 52 7.93 7.30 -7.49
CA GLU A 52 9.26 7.20 -8.09
C GLU A 52 9.97 5.89 -7.72
N LEU A 53 9.99 5.57 -6.41
CA LEU A 53 10.66 4.38 -5.91
C LEU A 53 10.02 3.09 -6.42
N TYR A 54 8.70 2.93 -6.30
CA TYR A 54 8.07 1.68 -6.72
C TYR A 54 7.99 1.55 -8.24
N ARG A 55 7.87 2.65 -9.00
CA ARG A 55 7.80 2.58 -10.48
C ARG A 55 9.11 2.05 -11.05
N GLY A 56 10.24 2.61 -10.63
CA GLY A 56 11.56 2.12 -11.04
C GLY A 56 11.77 0.65 -10.68
N TRP A 57 11.39 0.28 -9.45
CA TRP A 57 11.55 -1.09 -8.98
C TRP A 57 10.63 -2.08 -9.72
N ILE A 58 9.35 -1.75 -9.90
CA ILE A 58 8.38 -2.60 -10.60
C ILE A 58 8.77 -2.75 -12.07
N ASN A 59 9.19 -1.68 -12.75
CA ASN A 59 9.63 -1.76 -14.14
C ASN A 59 10.81 -2.72 -14.31
N TYR A 60 11.75 -2.72 -13.37
CA TYR A 60 12.89 -3.64 -13.37
C TYR A 60 12.46 -5.10 -13.11
N PHE A 61 11.52 -5.33 -12.20
CA PHE A 61 11.05 -6.67 -11.82
C PHE A 61 9.75 -7.11 -12.54
N ARG A 62 9.34 -6.43 -13.62
CA ARG A 62 8.00 -6.61 -14.25
C ARG A 62 7.69 -8.02 -14.77
N MET A 63 8.73 -8.83 -15.01
CA MET A 63 8.61 -10.22 -15.47
C MET A 63 8.49 -11.24 -14.32
N ALA A 64 8.72 -10.82 -13.07
CA ALA A 64 8.67 -11.71 -11.92
C ALA A 64 7.23 -11.85 -11.40
N ASN A 65 6.83 -13.06 -11.02
CA ASN A 65 5.52 -13.27 -10.39
C ASN A 65 5.53 -12.73 -8.96
N MET A 66 4.87 -11.58 -8.75
CA MET A 66 4.84 -10.89 -7.46
C MET A 66 3.47 -10.32 -7.06
N GLN A 67 2.39 -10.66 -7.76
CA GLN A 67 1.05 -10.09 -7.51
C GLN A 67 0.62 -10.23 -6.04
N THR A 68 0.67 -11.44 -5.49
CA THR A 68 0.27 -11.72 -4.10
C THR A 68 1.10 -10.92 -3.10
N LYS A 69 2.42 -10.88 -3.30
CA LYS A 69 3.34 -10.13 -2.43
C LYS A 69 3.09 -8.61 -2.51
N LEU A 70 2.78 -8.09 -3.70
CA LEU A 70 2.44 -6.68 -3.89
C LEU A 70 1.11 -6.32 -3.22
N LYS A 71 0.09 -7.19 -3.30
CA LYS A 71 -1.21 -7.01 -2.63
C LYS A 71 -1.06 -6.87 -1.12
N GLU A 72 -0.25 -7.72 -0.50
CA GLU A 72 0.07 -7.65 0.93
C GLU A 72 0.83 -6.37 1.27
N LEU A 73 1.83 -6.02 0.44
CA LEU A 73 2.64 -4.82 0.61
C LEU A 73 1.79 -3.54 0.51
N ASP A 74 0.81 -3.49 -0.40
CA ASP A 74 -0.15 -2.39 -0.53
C ASP A 74 -1.05 -2.26 0.70
N GLY A 75 -1.48 -3.37 1.30
CA GLY A 75 -2.18 -3.35 2.59
C GLY A 75 -1.35 -2.70 3.69
N TRP A 76 -0.11 -3.14 3.83
CA TRP A 76 0.84 -2.56 4.79
C TRP A 76 1.13 -1.08 4.51
N LEU A 77 1.36 -0.70 3.26
CA LEU A 77 1.68 0.67 2.86
C LEU A 77 0.52 1.63 3.12
N ARG A 78 -0.73 1.22 2.82
CA ARG A 78 -1.93 2.01 3.13
C ARG A 78 -2.05 2.29 4.62
N ASN A 79 -1.80 1.28 5.47
CA ASN A 79 -1.81 1.49 6.93
C ASN A 79 -0.73 2.47 7.38
N ARG A 80 0.45 2.46 6.74
CA ARG A 80 1.48 3.46 7.02
C ARG A 80 1.11 4.87 6.60
N LEU A 81 0.44 5.02 5.45
CA LEU A 81 -0.08 6.32 5.01
C LEU A 81 -1.15 6.85 5.97
N ARG A 82 -2.08 5.99 6.41
CA ARG A 82 -3.06 6.33 7.47
C ARG A 82 -2.37 6.78 8.75
N TYR A 83 -1.31 6.08 9.15
CA TYR A 83 -0.54 6.45 10.32
C TYR A 83 0.13 7.82 10.15
N CYS A 84 0.73 8.11 9.00
CA CYS A 84 1.30 9.44 8.73
C CYS A 84 0.23 10.53 8.83
N ILE A 85 -0.94 10.33 8.21
CA ILE A 85 -2.06 11.29 8.29
C ILE A 85 -2.52 11.51 9.74
N TRP A 86 -2.60 10.44 10.54
CA TRP A 86 -3.00 10.51 11.95
C TRP A 86 -1.99 11.30 12.80
N GLU A 87 -0.70 11.10 12.54
CA GLU A 87 0.38 11.83 13.22
C GLU A 87 0.44 13.29 12.78
N ASP A 88 0.18 13.59 11.50
CA ASP A 88 0.11 14.96 10.97
C ASP A 88 -0.98 15.81 11.66
N TRP A 89 -2.05 15.16 12.14
CA TRP A 89 -3.09 15.86 12.89
C TRP A 89 -2.60 16.36 14.25
N LYS A 90 -1.58 15.74 14.86
CA LYS A 90 -0.90 16.08 16.13
C LYS A 90 -1.81 16.35 17.34
N LYS A 91 -2.62 17.42 17.30
CA LYS A 91 -3.51 17.89 18.37
C LYS A 91 -4.87 17.17 18.35
N PRO A 92 -5.44 16.80 19.52
CA PRO A 92 -6.75 16.14 19.61
C PRO A 92 -7.88 16.91 18.91
N GLU A 93 -7.95 18.24 19.06
CA GLU A 93 -8.99 19.02 18.39
C GLU A 93 -8.87 19.00 16.86
N ARG A 94 -7.65 18.95 16.32
CA ARG A 94 -7.44 18.81 14.88
C ARG A 94 -7.86 17.43 14.39
N ARG A 95 -7.59 16.37 15.17
CA ARG A 95 -8.07 15.01 14.88
C ARG A 95 -9.60 14.98 14.85
N ARG A 96 -10.26 15.55 15.87
CA ARG A 96 -11.73 15.62 15.95
C ARG A 96 -12.34 16.34 14.74
N LYS A 97 -11.86 17.55 14.42
CA LYS A 97 -12.36 18.34 13.28
C LYS A 97 -12.18 17.60 11.95
N ASN A 98 -11.03 16.95 11.74
CA ASN A 98 -10.78 16.18 10.52
C ASN A 98 -11.66 14.94 10.44
N LEU A 99 -11.86 14.20 11.54
CA LEU A 99 -12.77 13.04 11.56
C LEU A 99 -14.21 13.45 11.23
N ILE A 100 -14.70 14.56 11.80
CA ILE A 100 -16.04 15.10 11.48
C ILE A 100 -16.13 15.48 10.00
N ARG A 101 -15.12 16.18 9.47
CA ARG A 101 -15.04 16.53 8.04
C ARG A 101 -15.03 15.30 7.13
N LEU A 102 -14.51 14.18 7.61
CA LEU A 102 -14.48 12.90 6.90
C LEU A 102 -15.80 12.11 7.00
N GLY A 103 -16.79 12.61 7.75
CA GLY A 103 -18.14 12.04 7.88
C GLY A 103 -18.42 11.30 9.18
N ILE A 104 -17.53 11.35 10.18
CA ILE A 104 -17.75 10.67 11.47
C ILE A 104 -18.64 11.50 12.38
N ARG A 105 -19.61 10.84 13.04
CA ARG A 105 -20.48 11.45 14.05
C ARG A 105 -19.66 12.12 15.16
N ALA A 106 -20.09 13.30 15.60
CA ALA A 106 -19.32 14.13 16.52
C ALA A 106 -18.89 13.42 17.82
N GLY A 107 -19.78 12.62 18.44
CA GLY A 107 -19.44 11.86 19.67
C GLY A 107 -18.36 10.81 19.43
N GLN A 108 -18.44 10.06 18.33
CA GLN A 108 -17.41 9.07 17.97
C GLN A 108 -16.09 9.77 17.62
N ALA A 109 -16.13 10.88 16.88
CA ALA A 109 -14.94 11.68 16.57
C ALA A 109 -14.28 12.22 17.84
N TYR A 110 -15.07 12.63 18.84
CA TYR A 110 -14.57 13.08 20.14
C TYR A 110 -13.83 11.95 20.87
N ALA A 111 -14.47 10.77 21.01
CA ALA A 111 -13.86 9.62 21.67
C ALA A 111 -12.54 9.19 21.00
N TRP A 112 -12.55 9.04 19.68
CA TRP A 112 -11.36 8.63 18.92
C TRP A 112 -10.25 9.68 18.89
N SER A 113 -10.59 10.98 18.92
CA SER A 113 -9.58 12.05 18.93
C SER A 113 -8.67 12.03 20.17
N ARG A 114 -9.19 11.53 21.29
CA ARG A 114 -8.56 11.44 22.61
C ARG A 114 -8.23 10.01 23.02
N THR A 115 -8.23 9.08 22.06
CA THR A 115 -7.87 7.68 22.33
C THR A 115 -6.47 7.56 22.94
N ARG A 116 -6.32 6.65 23.90
CA ARG A 116 -5.02 6.26 24.48
C ARG A 116 -4.29 5.21 23.64
N MET A 117 -4.90 4.74 22.55
CA MET A 117 -4.29 3.78 21.64
C MET A 117 -3.06 4.38 20.94
N GLY A 118 -2.02 3.57 20.75
CA GLY A 118 -0.87 3.95 19.94
C GLY A 118 -1.29 4.23 18.48
N GLY A 119 -0.65 5.20 17.82
CA GLY A 119 -1.07 5.63 16.50
C GLY A 119 -1.04 4.55 15.41
N TRP A 120 -0.21 3.52 15.56
CA TRP A 120 -0.25 2.34 14.67
C TRP A 120 -1.54 1.52 14.85
N ALA A 121 -1.99 1.31 16.09
CA ALA A 121 -3.23 0.62 16.38
C ALA A 121 -4.44 1.41 15.85
N VAL A 122 -4.39 2.75 15.91
CA VAL A 122 -5.43 3.61 15.31
C VAL A 122 -5.40 3.56 13.78
N ALA A 123 -4.22 3.48 13.16
CA ALA A 123 -4.11 3.36 11.70
C ALA A 123 -4.71 2.06 11.13
N GLN A 124 -4.71 1.00 11.94
CA GLN A 124 -5.30 -0.30 11.59
C GLN A 124 -6.77 -0.43 12.04
N SER A 125 -7.27 0.49 12.87
CA SER A 125 -8.63 0.38 13.40
C SER A 125 -9.68 0.77 12.35
N PRO A 126 -10.94 0.32 12.54
CA PRO A 126 -12.02 0.64 11.62
C PRO A 126 -12.23 2.15 11.43
N ILE A 127 -11.91 2.98 12.42
CA ILE A 127 -12.11 4.43 12.31
C ILE A 127 -11.28 5.03 11.16
N LEU A 128 -10.02 4.64 10.97
CA LEU A 128 -9.19 5.14 9.88
C LEU A 128 -9.31 4.29 8.63
N GLY A 129 -9.62 3.00 8.76
CA GLY A 129 -9.91 2.12 7.64
C GLY A 129 -11.13 2.59 6.82
N THR A 130 -12.21 2.97 7.50
CA THR A 130 -13.47 3.42 6.89
C THR A 130 -13.45 4.89 6.48
N THR A 131 -12.73 5.76 7.20
CA THR A 131 -12.66 7.19 6.85
C THR A 131 -11.59 7.51 5.82
N ILE A 132 -10.44 6.83 5.85
CA ILE A 132 -9.35 7.00 4.89
C ILE A 132 -9.36 5.77 3.98
N THR A 133 -10.39 5.72 3.13
CA THR A 133 -10.60 4.68 2.13
C THR A 133 -9.53 4.73 1.05
N VAL A 134 -9.39 3.62 0.31
CA VAL A 134 -8.49 3.54 -0.84
C VAL A 134 -8.83 4.61 -1.88
N GLU A 135 -10.11 4.83 -2.12
CA GLU A 135 -10.61 5.86 -3.05
C GLU A 135 -10.18 7.27 -2.63
N ARG A 136 -10.29 7.61 -1.33
CA ARG A 136 -9.85 8.92 -0.83
C ARG A 136 -8.34 9.09 -0.95
N LEU A 137 -7.56 8.03 -0.73
CA LEU A 137 -6.13 8.05 -0.99
C LEU A 137 -5.83 8.23 -2.48
N ALA A 138 -6.58 7.54 -3.36
CA ALA A 138 -6.44 7.65 -4.81
C ALA A 138 -6.75 9.06 -5.33
N LYS A 139 -7.79 9.72 -4.79
CA LYS A 139 -8.09 11.13 -5.08
C LYS A 139 -6.95 12.08 -4.69
N ARG A 140 -6.11 11.70 -3.73
CA ARG A 140 -4.89 12.43 -3.35
C ARG A 140 -3.65 11.99 -4.13
N GLY A 141 -3.83 11.19 -5.18
CA GLY A 141 -2.78 10.74 -6.07
C GLY A 141 -2.11 9.43 -5.66
N TYR A 142 -2.56 8.73 -4.62
CA TYR A 142 -1.99 7.40 -4.30
C TYR A 142 -2.42 6.36 -5.35
N GLU A 143 -1.45 5.68 -5.93
CA GLU A 143 -1.66 4.55 -6.85
C GLU A 143 -1.01 3.33 -6.20
N SER A 144 -1.75 2.21 -6.13
CA SER A 144 -1.27 0.97 -5.53
C SER A 144 -0.19 0.33 -6.39
N LEU A 145 0.77 -0.35 -5.74
CA LEU A 145 1.85 -1.03 -6.43
C LEU A 145 1.31 -2.13 -7.33
N LEU A 146 0.29 -2.87 -6.88
CA LEU A 146 -0.35 -3.90 -7.66
C LEU A 146 -1.01 -3.34 -8.93
N SER A 147 -1.77 -2.24 -8.82
CA SER A 147 -2.43 -1.64 -10.00
C SER A 147 -1.40 -1.14 -11.02
N TYR A 148 -0.29 -0.56 -10.57
CA TYR A 148 0.78 -0.16 -11.47
C TYR A 148 1.46 -1.38 -12.11
N TYR A 149 1.71 -2.44 -11.34
CA TYR A 149 2.29 -3.68 -11.85
C TYR A 149 1.42 -4.33 -12.93
N GLU A 150 0.11 -4.42 -12.71
CA GLU A 150 -0.85 -4.95 -13.70
C GLU A 150 -0.79 -4.16 -15.01
N LYS A 151 -0.63 -2.83 -14.95
CA LYS A 151 -0.50 -2.00 -16.16
C LYS A 151 0.79 -2.25 -16.95
N VAL A 152 1.91 -2.53 -16.28
CA VAL A 152 3.24 -2.60 -16.92
C VAL A 152 3.74 -4.03 -17.14
N SER A 153 3.13 -5.03 -16.52
CA SER A 153 3.55 -6.43 -16.63
C SER A 153 3.08 -7.00 -17.98
N PRO A 154 4.01 -7.38 -18.87
CA PRO A 154 3.64 -7.94 -20.18
C PRO A 154 2.83 -9.23 -20.05
N GLN A 155 3.10 -10.04 -19.02
CA GLN A 155 2.46 -11.34 -18.80
C GLN A 155 0.96 -11.24 -18.45
N LEU A 156 0.47 -10.04 -18.13
CA LEU A 156 -0.93 -9.77 -17.78
C LEU A 156 -1.66 -8.97 -18.86
N ASN A 157 -0.91 -8.32 -19.76
CA ASN A 157 -1.45 -7.58 -20.89
C ASN A 157 -1.54 -8.42 -22.18
N GLU A 158 -1.20 -9.71 -22.12
CA GLU A 158 -1.33 -10.66 -23.23
C GLU A 158 -2.79 -11.16 -23.37
N PRO A 159 -3.43 -11.03 -24.55
CA PRO A 159 -4.84 -11.42 -24.79
C PRO A 159 -5.16 -12.90 -24.53
N SER A 160 -4.14 -13.77 -24.52
CA SER A 160 -4.28 -15.23 -24.51
C SER A 160 -4.70 -15.83 -23.17
N ARG A 161 -4.73 -15.06 -22.07
CA ARG A 161 -5.11 -15.56 -20.73
C ARG A 161 -6.60 -15.47 -20.41
N VAL A 162 -7.38 -14.67 -21.16
CA VAL A 162 -8.82 -14.48 -20.92
C VAL A 162 -9.63 -15.73 -21.30
N LEU A 163 -9.10 -16.58 -22.17
CA LEU A 163 -9.75 -17.81 -22.66
C LEU A 163 -9.61 -19.03 -21.71
N GLY A 164 -8.89 -18.91 -20.59
CA GLY A 164 -8.70 -20.01 -19.64
C GLY A 164 -9.55 -19.94 -18.37
N MET A 165 -10.51 -19.00 -18.30
CA MET A 165 -11.37 -18.77 -17.13
C MET A 165 -12.88 -18.77 -17.45
N VAL A 166 -13.28 -19.36 -18.58
CA VAL A 166 -14.69 -19.66 -18.88
C VAL A 166 -14.93 -21.15 -18.72
#